data_AF-A0A7J7JQV3-F1
#
_entry.id   AF-A0A7J7JQV3-F1
#
_cell.length_a   1.000
_cell.length_b   1.000
_cell.length_c   1.000
_cell.angle_alpha   90.00
_cell.angle_beta   90.00
_cell.angle_gamma   90.00
#
_symmetry.space_group_name_H-M   'P 1'
#
loop_
_entity.id
_entity.type
_entity.pdbx_description
1 polymer ?
#
loop_
_entity_poly.entity_id
_entity_poly.type
_entity_poly.pdbx_seq_one_letter_code
_entity_poly.pdbx_strand_id
1 'polypeptide(L)'
;MSKLTLSDLNVILYHCDAEERVISGFGSYNVPDYGPLVYTGLQGIFSVMSRIRSSNDLGHPLCQNIRAGNWLFEYTTSRLAAYPSLKQLNLYILGVCDVNL
;
A
#
# COMPACT_ATOMS: atom_id res chain seq x y z
N MET A 1 0.10 -0.77 19.71
CA MET A 1 0.47 -1.65 18.60
C MET A 1 1.22 -2.89 19.09
N SER A 2 0.66 -3.67 20.02
CA SER A 2 1.35 -4.83 20.64
C SER A 2 0.71 -6.19 20.32
N LYS A 3 -0.14 -6.26 19.28
CA LYS A 3 -0.96 -7.45 18.95
C LYS A 3 -0.81 -7.97 17.51
N LEU A 4 0.15 -7.47 16.73
CA LEU A 4 0.36 -7.96 15.37
C LEU A 4 1.11 -9.29 15.41
N THR A 5 0.59 -10.28 14.68
CA THR A 5 1.25 -11.57 14.49
C THR A 5 2.21 -11.53 13.29
N LEU A 6 3.05 -12.56 13.13
CA LEU A 6 3.86 -12.69 11.92
C LEU A 6 3.01 -12.85 10.65
N SER A 7 1.82 -13.46 10.78
CA SER A 7 0.86 -13.57 9.69
C SER A 7 0.31 -12.19 9.29
N ASP A 8 0.00 -11.34 10.28
CA ASP A 8 -0.43 -9.96 10.03
C ASP A 8 0.66 -9.15 9.32
N LEU A 9 1.93 -9.34 9.70
CA LEU A 9 3.05 -8.68 9.04
C LEU A 9 3.21 -9.10 7.57
N ASN A 10 2.93 -10.37 7.24
CA ASN A 10 2.93 -10.82 5.86
C ASN A 10 1.89 -10.06 5.02
N VAL A 11 0.67 -9.92 5.54
CA VAL A 11 -0.40 -9.16 4.87
C VAL A 11 -0.01 -7.68 4.71
N ILE A 12 0.55 -7.08 5.75
CA ILE A 12 0.95 -5.66 5.73
C ILE A 12 2.05 -5.41 4.67
N LEU A 13 3.02 -6.31 4.56
CA LEU A 13 4.23 -6.06 3.79
C LEU A 13 4.22 -6.69 2.39
N TYR A 14 3.80 -7.95 2.23
CA TYR A 14 4.21 -8.78 1.08
C TYR A 14 3.10 -9.44 0.27
N HIS A 15 1.88 -9.61 0.78
CA HIS A 15 0.86 -10.46 0.16
C HIS A 15 0.80 -10.39 -1.39
N CYS A 16 0.69 -11.53 -2.07
CA CYS A 16 0.71 -11.54 -3.54
C CYS A 16 -0.66 -11.22 -4.14
N ASP A 17 -0.69 -10.86 -5.43
CA ASP A 17 -1.92 -10.49 -6.16
C ASP A 17 -3.03 -11.53 -6.03
N ALA A 18 -2.69 -12.81 -6.23
CA ALA A 18 -3.66 -13.90 -6.25
C ALA A 18 -4.30 -14.12 -4.87
N GLU A 19 -3.49 -14.08 -3.80
CA GLU A 19 -3.99 -14.22 -2.42
C GLU A 19 -4.88 -13.05 -2.03
N GLU A 20 -4.46 -11.83 -2.37
CA GLU A 20 -5.20 -10.62 -2.03
C GLU A 20 -6.57 -10.59 -2.73
N ARG A 21 -6.64 -10.98 -4.01
CA ARG A 21 -7.90 -11.04 -4.76
C ARG A 21 -8.93 -11.97 -4.14
N VAL A 22 -8.49 -13.08 -3.56
CA VAL A 22 -9.39 -14.04 -2.92
C VAL A 22 -10.00 -13.47 -1.64
N ILE A 23 -9.23 -12.69 -0.87
CA ILE A 23 -9.65 -12.23 0.47
C ILE A 23 -10.37 -10.89 0.41
N SER A 24 -9.77 -9.90 -0.26
CA SER A 24 -10.28 -8.52 -0.26
C SER A 24 -10.95 -8.13 -1.58
N GLY A 25 -10.83 -8.97 -2.62
CA GLY A 25 -11.28 -8.64 -3.98
C GLY A 25 -10.35 -7.66 -4.72
N PHE A 26 -9.37 -7.09 -4.01
CA PHE A 26 -8.37 -6.20 -4.59
C PHE A 26 -7.18 -7.01 -5.10
N GLY A 27 -6.63 -6.60 -6.24
CA GLY A 27 -5.34 -7.10 -6.73
C GLY A 27 -4.20 -6.19 -6.29
N SER A 28 -3.04 -6.34 -6.93
CA SER A 28 -1.91 -5.43 -6.80
C SER A 28 -2.27 -4.06 -7.38
N TYR A 29 -1.84 -3.00 -6.71
CA TYR A 29 -2.04 -1.64 -7.21
C TYR A 29 -1.31 -1.44 -8.53
N ASN A 30 -2.03 -0.95 -9.55
CA ASN A 30 -1.47 -0.61 -10.84
C ASN A 30 -1.14 0.88 -10.88
N VAL A 31 0.15 1.20 -10.92
CA VAL A 31 0.61 2.59 -11.03
C VAL A 31 0.48 3.00 -12.51
N PRO A 32 -0.27 4.07 -12.83
CA PRO A 32 -0.36 4.59 -14.20
C PRO A 32 1.03 4.82 -14.79
N ASP A 33 1.20 4.45 -16.07
CA ASP A 33 2.46 4.58 -16.83
C ASP A 33 3.68 3.84 -16.23
N TYR A 34 3.47 2.91 -15.30
CA TYR A 34 4.52 2.06 -14.72
C TYR A 34 4.13 0.58 -14.65
N GLY A 35 2.91 0.28 -14.21
CA GLY A 35 2.40 -1.09 -14.09
C GLY A 35 2.11 -1.54 -12.65
N PRO A 36 1.74 -2.82 -12.47
CA PRO A 36 1.41 -3.37 -11.16
C PRO A 36 2.63 -3.46 -10.23
N LEU A 37 2.41 -3.20 -8.95
CA LEU A 37 3.39 -3.51 -7.91
C LEU A 37 3.55 -5.03 -7.76
N VAL A 38 4.76 -5.47 -7.41
CA VAL A 38 5.08 -6.91 -7.22
C VAL A 38 4.33 -7.50 -6.03
N TYR A 39 4.15 -6.69 -4.98
CA TYR A 39 3.41 -7.05 -3.77
C TYR A 39 2.29 -6.05 -3.54
N THR A 40 1.17 -6.51 -2.99
CA THR A 40 0.01 -5.66 -2.66
C THR A 40 0.25 -4.86 -1.38
N GLY A 41 1.18 -5.31 -0.54
CA GLY A 41 1.59 -4.64 0.69
C GLY A 41 2.65 -3.54 0.50
N LEU A 42 3.06 -2.95 1.62
CA LEU A 42 3.97 -1.80 1.65
C LEU A 42 5.33 -2.09 1.00
N GLN A 43 5.78 -3.35 0.97
CA GLN A 43 7.04 -3.69 0.32
C GLN A 43 7.01 -3.41 -1.18
N GLY A 44 5.86 -3.58 -1.84
CA GLY A 44 5.69 -3.25 -3.26
C GLY A 44 5.99 -1.76 -3.51
N ILE A 45 5.45 -0.89 -2.64
CA ILE A 45 5.67 0.55 -2.69
C ILE A 45 7.13 0.88 -2.36
N PHE A 46 7.68 0.32 -1.28
CA PHE A 46 9.06 0.60 -0.84
C PHE A 46 10.11 0.17 -1.84
N SER A 47 9.89 -0.93 -2.55
CA SER A 47 10.82 -1.40 -3.59
C SER A 47 10.97 -0.39 -4.73
N VAL A 48 9.88 0.27 -5.12
CA VAL A 48 9.90 1.34 -6.12
C VAL A 48 10.49 2.63 -5.52
N MET A 49 10.02 3.03 -4.35
CA MET A 49 10.48 4.25 -3.66
C MET A 49 11.97 4.24 -3.31
N SER A 50 12.56 3.07 -3.02
CA SER A 50 13.98 2.95 -2.70
C SER A 50 14.87 3.45 -3.86
N ARG A 51 14.50 3.11 -5.10
CA ARG A 51 15.20 3.58 -6.31
C ARG A 51 14.97 5.07 -6.52
N ILE A 52 13.71 5.51 -6.47
CA ILE A 52 13.33 6.93 -6.61
C ILE A 52 14.10 7.81 -5.64
N ARG A 53 14.15 7.44 -4.36
CA ARG A 53 14.85 8.20 -3.31
C ARG A 53 16.34 8.28 -3.57
N SER A 54 16.94 7.20 -4.04
CA SER A 54 18.39 7.14 -4.29
C SER A 54 18.81 8.02 -5.48
N SER A 55 17.94 8.19 -6.48
CA SER A 55 18.18 9.05 -7.65
C SER A 55 17.51 10.43 -7.57
N ASN A 56 16.72 10.70 -6.52
CA ASN A 56 15.85 11.87 -6.41
C ASN A 56 14.92 12.05 -7.64
N ASP A 57 14.42 10.94 -8.20
CA ASP A 57 13.59 10.94 -9.41
C ASP A 57 12.14 11.32 -9.12
N LEU A 58 11.92 12.62 -8.90
CA LEU A 58 10.59 13.19 -8.68
C LEU A 58 9.67 13.09 -9.91
N GLY A 59 10.21 12.73 -11.09
CA GLY A 59 9.49 12.53 -12.34
C GLY A 59 8.91 11.12 -12.50
N HIS A 60 9.25 10.18 -11.62
CA HIS A 60 8.77 8.80 -11.71
C HIS A 60 7.23 8.72 -11.69
N PRO A 61 6.59 7.83 -12.48
CA PRO A 61 5.13 7.74 -12.54
C PRO A 61 4.45 7.54 -11.18
N LEU A 62 5.07 6.77 -10.27
CA LEU A 62 4.62 6.65 -8.87
C LEU A 62 4.50 8.02 -8.16
N CYS A 63 5.48 8.91 -8.32
CA CYS A 63 5.42 10.25 -7.73
C CYS A 63 4.36 11.12 -8.41
N GLN A 64 4.17 10.97 -9.72
CA GLN A 64 3.09 11.67 -10.44
C GLN A 64 1.72 11.21 -9.92
N ASN A 65 1.52 9.90 -9.76
CA ASN A 65 0.30 9.32 -9.22
C ASN A 65 0.00 9.83 -7.80
N ILE A 66 1.00 9.88 -6.92
CA ILE A 66 0.86 10.43 -5.56
C ILE A 66 0.47 11.92 -5.57
N ARG A 67 0.97 12.71 -6.53
CA ARG A 67 0.57 14.12 -6.68
C ARG A 67 -0.84 14.28 -7.25
N ALA A 68 -1.26 13.35 -8.10
CA ALA A 68 -2.54 13.41 -8.79
C ALA A 68 -3.72 13.04 -7.88
N GLY A 69 -3.51 12.22 -6.85
CA GLY A 69 -4.56 11.90 -5.90
C GLY A 69 -4.15 10.88 -4.84
N ASN A 70 -5.11 10.58 -3.96
CA ASN A 70 -4.91 9.73 -2.78
C ASN A 70 -5.15 8.24 -3.04
N TRP A 71 -5.34 7.83 -4.30
CA TRP A 71 -5.77 6.47 -4.65
C TRP A 71 -4.85 5.37 -4.12
N LEU A 72 -3.54 5.61 -4.07
CA LEU A 72 -2.59 4.64 -3.50
C LEU A 72 -2.82 4.43 -1.99
N PHE A 73 -3.14 5.51 -1.27
CA PHE A 73 -3.46 5.46 0.16
C PHE A 73 -4.84 4.83 0.39
N GLU A 74 -5.85 5.25 -0.38
CA GLU A 74 -7.19 4.66 -0.35
C GLU A 74 -7.17 3.17 -0.66
N TYR A 75 -6.40 2.75 -1.65
CA TYR A 75 -6.16 1.34 -1.95
C TYR A 75 -5.57 0.61 -0.74
N THR A 76 -4.51 1.19 -0.14
CA THR A 76 -3.80 0.58 0.98
C THR A 76 -4.72 0.39 2.18
N THR A 77 -5.51 1.40 2.55
CA THR A 77 -6.42 1.31 3.70
C THR A 77 -7.63 0.42 3.41
N SER A 78 -8.12 0.43 2.17
CA SER A 78 -9.24 -0.42 1.73
C SER A 78 -8.87 -1.90 1.77
N ARG A 79 -7.69 -2.30 1.30
CA ARG A 79 -7.24 -3.70 1.39
C ARG A 79 -7.05 -4.15 2.84
N LEU A 80 -6.48 -3.30 3.70
CA LEU A 80 -6.25 -3.64 5.11
C LEU A 80 -7.57 -3.74 5.89
N ALA A 81 -8.65 -3.10 5.44
CA ALA A 81 -9.96 -3.20 6.05
C ALA A 81 -10.58 -4.61 5.97
N ALA A 82 -10.14 -5.44 5.02
CA ALA A 82 -10.59 -6.83 4.89
C ALA A 82 -10.09 -7.74 6.03
N TYR A 83 -9.10 -7.29 6.82
CA TYR A 83 -8.46 -8.09 7.86
C TYR A 83 -8.83 -7.56 9.25
N PRO A 84 -9.67 -8.28 10.02
CA PRO A 84 -10.13 -7.82 11.34
C PRO A 84 -8.98 -7.54 12.34
N SER A 85 -7.91 -8.33 12.28
CA SER A 85 -6.70 -8.16 13.11
C SER A 85 -5.97 -6.85 12.84
N LEU A 86 -6.13 -6.27 11.65
CA LEU A 86 -5.42 -5.06 11.21
C LEU A 86 -6.23 -3.78 11.45
N LYS A 87 -7.45 -3.88 11.99
CA LYS A 87 -8.36 -2.73 12.19
C LYS A 87 -7.69 -1.56 12.91
N GLN A 88 -6.97 -1.81 14.01
CA GLN A 88 -6.32 -0.75 14.77
C GLN A 88 -5.20 -0.06 13.97
N LEU A 89 -4.43 -0.83 13.20
CA LEU A 89 -3.40 -0.27 12.33
C LEU A 89 -4.02 0.54 11.20
N ASN A 90 -5.10 0.03 10.60
CA ASN A 90 -5.79 0.72 9.51
C ASN A 90 -6.35 2.09 9.96
N LEU A 91 -6.98 2.14 11.14
CA LEU A 91 -7.44 3.40 11.74
C LEU A 91 -6.30 4.38 12.02
N TYR A 92 -5.14 3.87 12.45
CA TYR A 92 -3.95 4.70 12.64
C TYR A 92 -3.45 5.27 11.30
N ILE A 93 -3.37 4.45 10.25
CA ILE A 93 -2.94 4.90 8.91
C ILE A 93 -3.92 5.93 8.36
N LEU A 94 -5.22 5.68 8.45
CA LEU A 94 -6.25 6.65 8.07
C LEU A 94 -6.07 7.98 8.81
N GLY A 95 -5.90 7.94 10.13
CA GLY A 95 -5.66 9.16 10.92
C GLY A 95 -4.36 9.90 10.56
N VAL A 96 -3.37 9.23 9.99
CA VAL A 96 -2.14 9.87 9.46
C VAL A 96 -2.35 10.43 8.04
N CYS A 97 -3.18 9.78 7.23
CA CYS A 97 -3.47 10.20 5.86
C CYS A 97 -4.54 11.31 5.77
N ASP A 98 -5.48 11.37 6.73
CA ASP A 98 -6.54 12.40 6.80
C ASP A 98 -6.03 13.74 7.34
N VAL A 99 -4.74 13.87 7.66
CA VAL A 99 -4.13 15.13 8.11
C VAL A 99 -3.88 16.02 6.88
N ASN A 100 -4.89 16.83 6.56
CA ASN A 100 -4.94 17.90 5.53
C ASN A 100 -5.49 17.50 4.16
N LEU A 101 -6.83 17.52 4.04
CA LEU A 101 -7.55 18.16 2.94
C LEU A 101 -8.49 19.22 3.52
#